data_AF-A0A928EX30-F1
#
_entry.id   AF-A0A928EX30-F1
#
_cell.length_a   1.000
_cell.length_b   1.000
_cell.length_c   1.000
_cell.angle_alpha   90.00
_cell.angle_beta   90.00
_cell.angle_gamma   90.00
#
_symmetry.space_group_name_H-M   'P 1'
#
loop_
_entity.id
_entity.type
_entity.pdbx_description
1 polymer ?
#
loop_
_entity_poly.entity_id
_entity_poly.type
_entity_poly.pdbx_seq_one_letter_code
_entity_poly.pdbx_strand_id
1 'polypeptide(L)'
;MHSIKRLFLLLLVLALVATPLCSCDRLLELIPSATSGTTLAETTPEITSPEVTTPESTTPEVTTPEVTTPEATTPNTPVTPDEPEDYASKYANMSREEFYADYEPAENAEDAFWRSKYGFMSGSLTVPDQAPTEAENRPTEDGKYIRNSVTTFIGEDVYVLVDAGGEVVMEIYRGGGYITLEEVAAYVYAFGDVPANYVSNKRESPSSNIWGEYLRLNNSKFSGDTRKYPYEPVLPDISGCGGDLYYYEIDIGTTGTDCDPKYDAVLYNNGYRIERGAARIVYARYDANGNQIIDPNERYLFYTYNHYNDFQEYLNYYGGWGEMFGNITGGGQISSKYDYNPTPYVEVVLAPLPGLAVASVKNDTVEIIYFFCPVIDKFKYAA
;
A
#
# COMPACT_ATOMS: atom_id res chain seq x y z
N MET A 1 -28.91 -43.49 60.59
CA MET A 1 -29.68 -43.53 59.34
C MET A 1 -28.90 -42.76 58.28
N HIS A 2 -28.45 -43.46 57.21
CA HIS A 2 -27.79 -43.00 55.96
C HIS A 2 -26.45 -42.22 56.10
N SER A 3 -25.31 -42.86 56.43
CA SER A 3 -24.25 -43.48 55.55
C SER A 3 -23.53 -42.46 54.64
N ILE A 4 -22.37 -41.86 54.96
CA ILE A 4 -20.98 -42.34 55.23
C ILE A 4 -20.26 -42.99 54.03
N LYS A 5 -19.14 -42.34 53.62
CA LYS A 5 -17.91 -42.80 52.93
C LYS A 5 -17.87 -42.88 51.39
N ARG A 6 -16.71 -42.41 50.88
CA ARG A 6 -16.22 -42.25 49.48
C ARG A 6 -16.60 -40.86 48.91
N LEU A 7 -15.70 -39.94 48.62
CA LEU A 7 -14.47 -40.09 47.85
C LEU A 7 -13.53 -38.91 48.16
N PHE A 8 -12.70 -39.08 49.19
CA PHE A 8 -11.58 -38.19 49.56
C PHE A 8 -10.31 -38.90 49.08
N LEU A 9 -10.07 -38.91 47.77
CA LEU A 9 -8.88 -39.51 47.17
C LEU A 9 -8.72 -39.04 45.71
N LEU A 10 -8.24 -37.82 45.49
CA LEU A 10 -7.47 -37.44 44.29
C LEU A 10 -6.80 -36.05 44.48
N LEU A 11 -6.14 -35.87 45.62
CA LEU A 11 -5.40 -34.65 45.98
C LEU A 11 -3.95 -34.96 46.35
N LEU A 12 -3.37 -35.96 45.69
CA LEU A 12 -1.97 -36.35 45.83
C LEU A 12 -1.48 -36.83 44.46
N VAL A 13 -0.40 -36.21 43.95
CA VAL A 13 0.28 -36.41 42.65
C VAL A 13 0.00 -35.28 41.65
N LEU A 14 0.56 -34.10 41.91
CA LEU A 14 1.43 -33.37 40.96
C LEU A 14 1.99 -32.11 41.67
N ALA A 15 2.92 -32.33 42.60
CA ALA A 15 3.80 -31.30 43.12
C ALA A 15 5.10 -31.99 43.57
N LEU A 16 6.24 -31.32 43.33
CA LEU A 16 7.64 -31.76 43.47
C LEU A 16 8.22 -32.53 42.28
N VAL A 17 8.91 -31.80 41.39
CA VAL A 17 10.36 -32.01 41.23
C VAL A 17 11.01 -30.63 41.10
N ALA A 18 11.64 -30.18 42.18
CA ALA A 18 12.64 -29.13 42.17
C ALA A 18 14.03 -29.76 42.02
N THR A 19 14.92 -29.05 41.32
CA THR A 19 16.36 -29.32 41.12
C THR A 19 17.14 -29.52 42.43
N PRO A 20 18.35 -30.13 42.38
CA PRO A 20 19.54 -29.27 42.39
C PRO A 20 20.76 -29.78 41.57
N LEU A 21 21.54 -28.79 41.08
CA LEU A 21 23.00 -28.68 41.00
C LEU A 21 23.89 -29.95 41.05
N CYS A 22 24.70 -30.16 40.01
CA CYS A 22 26.15 -30.34 40.21
C CYS A 22 26.97 -30.05 38.95
N SER A 23 28.11 -29.42 39.20
CA SER A 23 29.17 -28.98 38.28
C SER A 23 30.00 -30.15 37.74
N CYS A 24 30.47 -30.03 36.50
CA CYS A 24 31.79 -30.48 36.08
C CYS A 24 32.29 -29.58 34.95
N ASP A 25 33.14 -28.64 35.35
CA ASP A 25 34.09 -27.94 34.49
C ASP A 25 35.22 -28.89 34.04
N ARG A 26 35.84 -28.48 32.92
CA ARG A 26 37.27 -28.54 32.56
C ARG A 26 37.83 -29.59 31.59
N LEU A 27 38.53 -28.97 30.62
CA LEU A 27 39.77 -29.31 29.89
C LEU A 27 39.54 -29.90 28.48
N LEU A 28 39.65 -29.09 27.41
CA LEU A 28 40.85 -28.54 26.72
C LEU A 28 41.51 -29.54 25.75
N GLU A 29 42.05 -28.95 24.67
CA GLU A 29 42.94 -29.49 23.62
C GLU A 29 42.24 -30.03 22.35
N LEU A 30 42.67 -29.78 21.12
CA LEU A 30 43.65 -28.89 20.46
C LEU A 30 43.47 -29.18 18.95
N ILE A 31 43.56 -28.15 18.12
CA ILE A 31 43.64 -28.11 16.63
C ILE A 31 44.77 -29.06 16.14
N PRO A 32 44.74 -29.74 14.95
CA PRO A 32 44.78 -29.04 13.66
C PRO A 32 44.19 -29.65 12.37
N SER A 33 43.84 -28.69 11.50
CA SER A 33 44.03 -28.63 10.04
C SER A 33 44.89 -29.71 9.39
N ALA A 34 44.35 -30.35 8.33
CA ALA A 34 45.14 -30.80 7.19
C ALA A 34 44.26 -30.94 5.93
N THR A 35 44.79 -30.33 4.87
CA THR A 35 44.36 -30.24 3.48
C THR A 35 44.56 -31.55 2.70
N SER A 36 44.05 -31.53 1.45
CA SER A 36 44.25 -32.51 0.36
C SER A 36 43.25 -33.66 0.37
N GLY A 37 42.45 -33.90 -0.66
CA GLY A 37 42.60 -33.59 -2.08
C GLY A 37 42.13 -34.83 -2.81
N THR A 38 40.94 -34.81 -3.40
CA THR A 38 40.53 -35.86 -4.34
C THR A 38 39.56 -35.29 -5.36
N THR A 39 40.13 -35.03 -6.53
CA THR A 39 39.46 -34.73 -7.79
C THR A 39 38.60 -35.93 -8.18
N LEU A 40 37.29 -35.73 -8.35
CA LEU A 40 36.45 -36.70 -9.06
C LEU A 40 35.77 -36.02 -10.24
N ALA A 41 35.89 -36.71 -11.36
CA ALA A 41 35.69 -36.23 -12.70
C ALA A 41 34.22 -36.00 -13.05
N GLU A 42 34.06 -34.93 -13.81
CA GLU A 42 32.96 -34.51 -14.66
C GLU A 42 32.39 -35.67 -15.50
N THR A 43 31.06 -35.83 -15.50
CA THR A 43 30.32 -36.52 -16.56
C THR A 43 29.12 -35.67 -16.96
N THR A 44 29.21 -35.13 -18.17
CA THR A 44 28.20 -34.31 -18.85
C THR A 44 27.09 -35.22 -19.38
N PRO A 45 25.80 -34.99 -19.08
CA PRO A 45 24.73 -35.72 -19.76
C PRO A 45 24.45 -35.10 -21.15
N GLU A 46 24.46 -35.97 -22.17
CA GLU A 46 24.05 -35.66 -23.54
C GLU A 46 22.58 -35.20 -23.60
N ILE A 47 22.34 -34.06 -24.25
CA ILE A 47 21.00 -33.59 -24.60
C ILE A 47 20.70 -34.07 -26.03
N THR A 48 19.74 -34.98 -26.17
CA THR A 48 19.14 -35.33 -27.47
C THR A 48 18.05 -34.33 -27.82
N SER A 49 18.19 -33.63 -28.94
CA SER A 49 17.15 -32.76 -29.52
C SER A 49 15.96 -33.57 -30.05
N PRO A 50 14.72 -33.21 -29.73
CA PRO A 50 13.56 -33.75 -30.43
C PRO A 50 13.33 -33.07 -31.78
N GLU A 51 12.90 -33.89 -32.73
CA GLU A 51 12.57 -33.54 -34.12
C GLU A 51 11.25 -32.75 -34.18
N VAL A 52 11.26 -31.60 -34.86
CA VAL A 52 10.09 -30.72 -35.03
C VAL A 52 9.36 -31.10 -36.31
N THR A 53 8.16 -31.68 -36.20
CA THR A 53 7.22 -31.83 -37.31
C THR A 53 6.29 -30.62 -37.40
N THR A 54 6.31 -29.93 -38.53
CA THR A 54 5.40 -28.81 -38.87
C THR A 54 3.99 -29.34 -39.19
N PRO A 55 2.92 -28.88 -38.52
CA PRO A 55 1.56 -29.17 -38.96
C PRO A 55 1.16 -28.26 -40.14
N GLU A 56 0.48 -28.84 -41.13
CA GLU A 56 -0.14 -28.12 -42.24
C GLU A 56 -1.31 -27.25 -41.77
N SER A 57 -1.35 -26.02 -42.28
CA SER A 57 -2.42 -25.06 -42.02
C SER A 57 -3.59 -25.31 -42.96
N THR A 58 -4.75 -25.71 -42.42
CA THR A 58 -6.03 -25.67 -43.12
C THR A 58 -6.75 -24.37 -42.79
N THR A 59 -7.01 -23.55 -43.81
CA THR A 59 -7.78 -22.31 -43.72
C THR A 59 -9.27 -22.61 -43.55
N PRO A 60 -9.95 -22.12 -42.50
CA PRO A 60 -11.41 -22.18 -42.44
C PRO A 60 -12.04 -21.09 -43.32
N GLU A 61 -13.10 -21.44 -44.05
CA GLU A 61 -13.96 -20.49 -44.76
C GLU A 61 -14.71 -19.60 -43.77
N VAL A 62 -14.62 -18.29 -43.96
CA VAL A 62 -15.35 -17.27 -43.20
C VAL A 62 -16.71 -17.04 -43.86
N THR A 63 -17.79 -17.44 -43.18
CA THR A 63 -19.14 -16.95 -43.49
C THR A 63 -19.35 -15.61 -42.79
N THR A 64 -19.59 -14.56 -43.57
CA THR A 64 -19.98 -13.22 -43.10
C THR A 64 -21.37 -13.24 -42.46
N PRO A 65 -21.55 -12.77 -41.21
CA PRO A 65 -22.87 -12.43 -40.69
C PRO A 65 -23.34 -11.08 -41.27
N GLU A 66 -24.63 -11.00 -41.62
CA GLU A 66 -25.30 -9.74 -41.92
C GLU A 66 -25.35 -8.84 -40.67
N VAL A 67 -24.80 -7.63 -40.79
CA VAL A 67 -24.89 -6.58 -39.77
C VAL A 67 -26.10 -5.72 -40.08
N THR A 68 -27.11 -5.75 -39.21
CA THR A 68 -28.16 -4.72 -39.15
C THR A 68 -27.57 -3.43 -38.60
N THR A 69 -27.62 -2.36 -39.41
CA THR A 69 -27.28 -0.97 -39.02
C THR A 69 -28.17 -0.46 -37.89
N PRO A 70 -27.62 -0.06 -36.74
CA PRO A 70 -28.30 0.86 -35.83
C PRO A 70 -28.28 2.28 -36.39
N GLU A 71 -29.34 3.03 -36.11
CA GLU A 71 -29.54 4.42 -36.55
C GLU A 71 -28.43 5.34 -36.05
N ALA A 72 -27.99 6.22 -36.96
CA ALA A 72 -26.99 7.25 -36.71
C ALA A 72 -27.51 8.28 -35.70
N THR A 73 -26.93 8.27 -34.50
CA THR A 73 -26.74 9.50 -33.73
C THR A 73 -25.45 10.14 -34.23
N THR A 74 -25.50 11.44 -34.46
CA THR A 74 -24.43 12.30 -35.01
C THR A 74 -23.06 11.98 -34.40
N PRO A 75 -22.04 11.64 -35.21
CA PRO A 75 -20.68 11.52 -34.71
C PRO A 75 -20.13 12.91 -34.41
N ASN A 76 -19.63 13.09 -33.19
CA ASN A 76 -18.63 14.10 -32.93
C ASN A 76 -17.46 13.89 -33.91
N THR A 77 -17.01 15.01 -34.47
CA THR A 77 -15.91 15.15 -35.40
C THR A 77 -14.73 14.21 -35.10
N PRO A 78 -14.10 13.59 -36.11
CA PRO A 78 -12.86 12.85 -35.90
C PRO A 78 -11.79 13.84 -35.43
N VAL A 79 -11.33 13.68 -34.19
CA VAL A 79 -10.18 14.40 -33.65
C VAL A 79 -8.96 13.88 -34.41
N THR A 80 -8.38 14.78 -35.21
CA THR A 80 -7.03 14.65 -35.78
C THR A 80 -6.07 14.39 -34.61
N PRO A 81 -4.90 13.74 -34.74
CA PRO A 81 -3.92 13.76 -33.66
C PRO A 81 -3.57 15.22 -33.42
N ASP A 82 -4.14 15.80 -32.36
CA ASP A 82 -3.96 17.20 -32.04
C ASP A 82 -2.48 17.45 -31.78
N GLU A 83 -2.02 18.62 -32.21
CA GLU A 83 -0.72 19.15 -31.83
C GLU A 83 -0.50 18.96 -30.31
N PRO A 84 0.70 18.58 -29.84
CA PRO A 84 0.93 18.37 -28.41
C PRO A 84 0.46 19.59 -27.63
N GLU A 85 -0.39 19.35 -26.62
CA GLU A 85 -0.99 20.42 -25.85
C GLU A 85 0.10 21.17 -25.08
N ASP A 86 0.20 22.49 -25.29
CA ASP A 86 1.12 23.34 -24.53
C ASP A 86 0.51 23.67 -23.16
N TYR A 87 0.62 22.71 -22.23
CA TYR A 87 0.12 22.82 -20.86
C TYR A 87 0.70 24.03 -20.11
N ALA A 88 1.96 24.40 -20.40
CA ALA A 88 2.58 25.56 -19.77
C ALA A 88 1.79 26.84 -20.10
N SER A 89 1.50 27.06 -21.37
CA SER A 89 0.70 28.20 -21.83
C SER A 89 -0.76 28.10 -21.37
N LYS A 90 -1.34 26.89 -21.33
CA LYS A 90 -2.71 26.62 -20.86
C LYS A 90 -2.93 27.14 -19.43
N TYR A 91 -2.04 26.80 -18.50
CA TYR A 91 -2.22 27.12 -17.09
C TYR A 91 -1.63 28.47 -16.66
N ALA A 92 -0.67 29.03 -17.40
CA ALA A 92 0.01 30.28 -17.02
C ALA A 92 -0.91 31.48 -16.75
N ASN A 93 -2.07 31.54 -17.40
CA ASN A 93 -3.02 32.64 -17.27
C ASN A 93 -4.40 32.20 -16.76
N MET A 94 -4.54 30.94 -16.34
CA MET A 94 -5.80 30.38 -15.88
C MET A 94 -6.04 30.78 -14.41
N SER A 95 -7.22 31.30 -14.09
CA SER A 95 -7.63 31.52 -12.70
C SER A 95 -8.10 30.23 -12.03
N ARG A 96 -8.16 30.21 -10.69
CA ARG A 96 -8.72 29.07 -9.94
C ARG A 96 -10.18 28.84 -10.31
N GLU A 97 -10.96 29.92 -10.41
CA GLU A 97 -12.37 29.86 -10.75
C GLU A 97 -12.58 29.25 -12.14
N GLU A 98 -11.76 29.63 -13.13
CA GLU A 98 -11.81 29.05 -14.47
C GLU A 98 -11.41 27.57 -14.47
N PHE A 99 -10.33 27.21 -13.79
CA PHE A 99 -9.86 25.82 -13.73
C PHE A 99 -10.89 24.88 -13.09
N TYR A 100 -11.50 25.31 -11.98
CA TYR A 100 -12.44 24.47 -11.24
C TYR A 100 -13.89 24.55 -11.75
N ALA A 101 -14.21 25.41 -12.72
CA ALA A 101 -15.56 25.50 -13.29
C ALA A 101 -15.94 24.26 -14.12
N ASP A 102 -14.95 23.59 -14.72
CA ASP A 102 -15.12 22.39 -15.54
C ASP A 102 -13.98 21.39 -15.20
N TYR A 103 -13.82 21.13 -13.91
CA TYR A 103 -12.71 20.34 -13.40
C TYR A 103 -12.81 18.88 -13.81
N GLU A 104 -11.74 18.36 -14.40
CA GLU A 104 -11.47 16.93 -14.55
C GLU A 104 -10.10 16.57 -13.94
N PRO A 105 -9.88 15.32 -13.50
CA PRO A 105 -8.56 14.83 -13.13
C PRO A 105 -7.52 15.01 -14.25
N ALA A 106 -6.24 14.99 -13.89
CA ALA A 106 -5.16 15.17 -14.86
C ALA A 106 -5.14 14.03 -15.89
N GLU A 107 -4.85 14.36 -17.14
CA GLU A 107 -4.91 13.41 -18.25
C GLU A 107 -3.63 12.57 -18.38
N ASN A 108 -2.50 13.11 -17.94
CA ASN A 108 -1.18 12.48 -18.01
C ASN A 108 -0.19 13.18 -17.06
N ALA A 109 1.05 12.69 -17.01
CA ALA A 109 2.09 13.23 -16.14
C ALA A 109 2.48 14.69 -16.45
N GLU A 110 2.47 15.10 -17.72
CA GLU A 110 2.81 16.47 -18.10
C GLU A 110 1.72 17.46 -17.66
N ASP A 111 0.45 17.12 -17.86
CA ASP A 111 -0.69 17.86 -17.33
C ASP A 111 -0.59 18.02 -15.80
N ALA A 112 -0.42 16.90 -15.08
CA ALA A 112 -0.32 16.89 -13.62
C ALA A 112 0.82 17.78 -13.11
N PHE A 113 1.99 17.74 -13.77
CA PHE A 113 3.13 18.59 -13.45
C PHE A 113 2.80 20.08 -13.62
N TRP A 114 2.27 20.48 -14.77
CA TRP A 114 2.01 21.89 -15.07
C TRP A 114 0.89 22.46 -14.21
N ARG A 115 -0.22 21.74 -14.00
CA ARG A 115 -1.26 22.10 -13.01
C ARG A 115 -0.66 22.39 -11.64
N SER A 116 0.23 21.51 -11.17
CA SER A 116 0.83 21.61 -9.85
C SER A 116 1.77 22.81 -9.71
N LYS A 117 2.42 23.26 -10.80
CA LYS A 117 3.20 24.52 -10.80
C LYS A 117 2.36 25.74 -10.49
N TYR A 118 1.07 25.70 -10.82
CA TYR A 118 0.12 26.79 -10.59
C TYR A 118 -0.83 26.55 -9.41
N GLY A 119 -0.62 25.47 -8.63
CA GLY A 119 -1.42 25.16 -7.43
C GLY A 119 -2.78 24.54 -7.73
N PHE A 120 -2.91 23.88 -8.88
CA PHE A 120 -4.12 23.17 -9.31
C PHE A 120 -4.02 21.68 -9.03
N MET A 121 -5.16 21.08 -8.67
CA MET A 121 -5.27 19.66 -8.32
C MET A 121 -5.09 18.75 -9.53
N SER A 122 -4.63 17.52 -9.29
CA SER A 122 -4.46 16.47 -10.31
C SER A 122 -5.44 15.32 -10.12
N GLY A 123 -5.84 15.03 -8.88
CA GLY A 123 -6.74 13.93 -8.54
C GLY A 123 -8.16 14.34 -8.17
N SER A 124 -8.90 13.44 -7.56
CA SER A 124 -10.26 13.70 -7.10
C SER A 124 -10.31 14.85 -6.07
N LEU A 125 -11.37 15.67 -6.19
CA LEU A 125 -11.69 16.74 -5.23
C LEU A 125 -12.58 16.24 -4.08
N THR A 126 -12.93 14.95 -4.08
CA THR A 126 -13.76 14.35 -3.03
C THR A 126 -13.07 14.51 -1.69
N VAL A 127 -13.77 15.15 -0.75
CA VAL A 127 -13.27 15.28 0.61
C VAL A 127 -13.31 13.90 1.26
N PRO A 128 -12.17 13.36 1.76
CA PRO A 128 -12.12 12.01 2.27
C PRO A 128 -12.90 11.89 3.58
N ASP A 129 -13.63 10.79 3.72
CA ASP A 129 -14.14 10.35 5.02
C ASP A 129 -12.97 9.84 5.89
N GLN A 130 -13.21 9.65 7.18
CA GLN A 130 -12.21 9.18 8.14
C GLN A 130 -11.79 7.73 7.92
N ALA A 131 -12.69 6.86 7.45
CA ALA A 131 -12.41 5.45 7.30
C ALA A 131 -11.93 5.20 5.86
N PRO A 132 -10.95 4.31 5.66
CA PRO A 132 -10.60 3.92 4.30
C PRO A 132 -11.78 3.23 3.61
N THR A 133 -11.84 3.36 2.29
CA THR A 133 -12.71 2.50 1.49
C THR A 133 -12.04 1.12 1.42
N GLU A 134 -12.64 0.10 1.99
CA GLU A 134 -12.08 -1.25 1.95
C GLU A 134 -12.67 -2.03 0.76
N ALA A 135 -11.81 -2.70 -0.01
CA ALA A 135 -12.24 -3.58 -1.08
C ALA A 135 -13.07 -4.75 -0.53
N GLU A 136 -14.18 -5.10 -1.20
CA GLU A 136 -15.03 -6.23 -0.81
C GLU A 136 -14.25 -7.56 -0.80
N ASN A 137 -13.35 -7.73 -1.77
CA ASN A 137 -12.42 -8.84 -1.84
C ASN A 137 -11.02 -8.36 -1.47
N ARG A 138 -10.47 -8.88 -0.37
CA ARG A 138 -9.06 -8.71 0.01
C ARG A 138 -8.38 -10.07 -0.02
N PRO A 139 -7.55 -10.35 -1.04
CA PRO A 139 -6.89 -11.64 -1.18
C PRO A 139 -6.04 -12.00 0.03
N THR A 140 -6.01 -13.30 0.34
CA THR A 140 -5.20 -13.83 1.46
C THR A 140 -4.36 -15.00 0.99
N GLU A 141 -3.18 -15.15 1.60
CA GLU A 141 -2.28 -16.30 1.46
C GLU A 141 -1.87 -16.73 2.87
N ASP A 142 -1.95 -18.03 3.16
CA ASP A 142 -1.69 -18.60 4.48
C ASP A 142 -2.41 -17.89 5.65
N GLY A 143 -3.63 -17.40 5.39
CA GLY A 143 -4.47 -16.70 6.37
C GLY A 143 -4.07 -15.25 6.67
N LYS A 144 -3.11 -14.69 5.91
CA LYS A 144 -2.69 -13.28 5.99
C LYS A 144 -3.13 -12.54 4.73
N TYR A 145 -3.41 -11.24 4.82
CA TYR A 145 -3.69 -10.45 3.63
C TYR A 145 -2.47 -10.37 2.72
N ILE A 146 -2.73 -10.38 1.41
CA ILE A 146 -1.70 -10.15 0.40
C ILE A 146 -1.48 -8.63 0.30
N ARG A 147 -0.24 -8.21 0.52
CA ARG A 147 0.26 -6.93 0.03
C ARG A 147 0.85 -7.17 -1.36
N ASN A 148 0.28 -6.52 -2.36
CA ASN A 148 0.66 -6.73 -3.74
C ASN A 148 2.14 -6.40 -3.95
N SER A 149 2.91 -7.38 -4.42
CA SER A 149 4.35 -7.23 -4.71
C SER A 149 4.64 -6.64 -6.09
N VAL A 150 3.63 -6.54 -6.95
CA VAL A 150 3.78 -6.00 -8.31
C VAL A 150 3.48 -4.51 -8.29
N THR A 151 4.47 -3.71 -8.64
CA THR A 151 4.33 -2.26 -8.82
C THR A 151 4.58 -1.93 -10.29
N THR A 152 3.57 -1.42 -10.98
CA THR A 152 3.64 -1.11 -12.41
C THR A 152 3.81 0.39 -12.61
N PHE A 153 4.80 0.77 -13.43
CA PHE A 153 5.02 2.16 -13.84
C PHE A 153 4.99 2.31 -15.36
N ILE A 154 4.43 3.41 -15.86
CA ILE A 154 4.63 3.87 -17.23
C ILE A 154 5.69 4.97 -17.18
N GLY A 155 6.86 4.69 -17.75
CA GLY A 155 8.05 5.53 -17.54
C GLY A 155 8.45 5.57 -16.06
N GLU A 156 8.94 6.72 -15.59
CA GLU A 156 9.32 6.95 -14.18
C GLU A 156 8.27 7.75 -13.39
N ASP A 157 7.26 8.29 -14.09
CA ASP A 157 6.38 9.33 -13.56
C ASP A 157 4.92 8.91 -13.41
N VAL A 158 4.52 7.74 -13.94
CA VAL A 158 3.15 7.24 -13.82
C VAL A 158 3.16 5.93 -13.06
N TYR A 159 2.49 5.89 -11.92
CA TYR A 159 2.21 4.65 -11.20
C TYR A 159 0.79 4.17 -11.54
N VAL A 160 0.67 2.91 -11.94
CA VAL A 160 -0.61 2.29 -12.33
C VAL A 160 -1.17 1.54 -11.13
N LEU A 161 -2.25 2.06 -10.55
CA LEU A 161 -2.95 1.42 -9.44
C LEU A 161 -4.01 0.46 -9.99
N VAL A 162 -3.97 -0.78 -9.48
CA VAL A 162 -4.95 -1.82 -9.79
C VAL A 162 -5.88 -2.08 -8.62
N ASP A 163 -7.01 -2.75 -8.85
CA ASP A 163 -7.87 -3.31 -7.80
C ASP A 163 -7.37 -4.69 -7.34
N ALA A 164 -8.10 -5.31 -6.42
CA ALA A 164 -7.80 -6.63 -5.89
C ALA A 164 -7.85 -7.78 -6.93
N GLY A 165 -8.55 -7.57 -8.06
CA GLY A 165 -8.59 -8.50 -9.19
C GLY A 165 -7.48 -8.26 -10.21
N GLY A 166 -6.74 -7.16 -10.07
CA GLY A 166 -5.67 -6.76 -10.95
C GLY A 166 -6.11 -5.90 -12.15
N GLU A 167 -7.33 -5.38 -12.14
CA GLU A 167 -7.82 -4.43 -13.15
C GLU A 167 -7.31 -3.02 -12.83
N VAL A 168 -6.91 -2.26 -13.86
CA VAL A 168 -6.44 -0.88 -13.67
C VAL A 168 -7.60 0.00 -13.20
N VAL A 169 -7.39 0.70 -12.08
CA VAL A 169 -8.37 1.61 -11.48
C VAL A 169 -8.03 3.06 -11.78
N MET A 170 -6.77 3.45 -11.60
CA MET A 170 -6.32 4.82 -11.82
C MET A 170 -4.82 4.92 -12.03
N GLU A 171 -4.40 6.01 -12.65
CA GLU A 171 -3.00 6.40 -12.80
C GLU A 171 -2.66 7.52 -11.80
N ILE A 172 -1.54 7.36 -11.11
CA ILE A 172 -1.02 8.36 -10.17
C ILE A 172 0.23 8.97 -10.79
N TYR A 173 0.19 10.29 -11.00
CA TYR A 173 1.24 11.03 -11.65
C TYR A 173 2.17 11.68 -10.64
N ARG A 174 3.47 11.40 -10.78
CA ARG A 174 4.52 12.02 -9.97
C ARG A 174 4.44 13.53 -10.10
N GLY A 175 4.52 14.22 -8.97
CA GLY A 175 4.43 15.68 -8.91
C GLY A 175 3.00 16.24 -8.97
N GLY A 176 1.97 15.39 -9.06
CA GLY A 176 0.57 15.80 -8.97
C GLY A 176 0.11 16.21 -7.56
N GLY A 177 -0.98 16.98 -7.49
CA GLY A 177 -1.66 17.33 -6.25
C GLY A 177 -2.84 16.39 -5.96
N TYR A 178 -2.84 15.77 -4.77
CA TYR A 178 -3.82 14.75 -4.36
C TYR A 178 -4.31 14.99 -2.93
N ILE A 179 -5.57 14.67 -2.65
CA ILE A 179 -6.16 14.83 -1.30
C ILE A 179 -6.94 13.63 -0.79
N THR A 180 -7.34 12.70 -1.66
CA THR A 180 -8.06 11.50 -1.20
C THR A 180 -7.09 10.54 -0.54
N LEU A 181 -7.59 9.73 0.41
CA LEU A 181 -6.74 8.77 1.11
C LEU A 181 -6.09 7.79 0.13
N GLU A 182 -6.85 7.27 -0.84
CA GLU A 182 -6.33 6.31 -1.81
C GLU A 182 -5.25 6.88 -2.72
N GLU A 183 -5.49 8.04 -3.34
CA GLU A 183 -4.50 8.64 -4.23
C GLU A 183 -3.23 9.03 -3.48
N VAL A 184 -3.36 9.55 -2.26
CA VAL A 184 -2.19 9.94 -1.44
C VAL A 184 -1.43 8.69 -0.97
N ALA A 185 -2.12 7.63 -0.54
CA ALA A 185 -1.48 6.37 -0.15
C ALA A 185 -0.75 5.74 -1.34
N ALA A 186 -1.39 5.64 -2.50
CA ALA A 186 -0.80 5.15 -3.74
C ALA A 186 0.43 5.99 -4.16
N TYR A 187 0.33 7.32 -4.12
CA TYR A 187 1.44 8.23 -4.44
C TYR A 187 2.64 8.00 -3.51
N VAL A 188 2.41 7.99 -2.19
CA VAL A 188 3.48 7.83 -1.19
C VAL A 188 4.08 6.44 -1.27
N TYR A 189 3.25 5.42 -1.45
CA TYR A 189 3.69 4.04 -1.64
C TYR A 189 4.54 3.90 -2.90
N ALA A 190 4.21 4.54 -4.02
CA ALA A 190 4.95 4.39 -5.26
C ALA A 190 6.25 5.21 -5.25
N PHE A 191 6.17 6.48 -4.86
CA PHE A 191 7.25 7.44 -5.08
C PHE A 191 8.12 7.73 -3.87
N GLY A 192 7.72 7.30 -2.67
CA GLY A 192 8.48 7.51 -1.43
C GLY A 192 8.59 8.97 -1.03
N ASP A 193 7.69 9.80 -1.54
CA ASP A 193 7.54 11.21 -1.22
C ASP A 193 6.05 11.57 -1.24
N VAL A 194 5.74 12.83 -0.96
CA VAL A 194 4.36 13.31 -0.81
C VAL A 194 3.87 14.01 -2.08
N PRO A 195 2.54 14.08 -2.31
CA PRO A 195 1.96 14.89 -3.37
C PRO A 195 2.39 16.36 -3.30
N ALA A 196 2.36 17.07 -4.42
CA ALA A 196 2.92 18.42 -4.55
C ALA A 196 2.25 19.48 -3.66
N ASN A 197 1.03 19.22 -3.20
CA ASN A 197 0.26 20.06 -2.30
C ASN A 197 0.59 19.85 -0.80
N TYR A 198 1.56 19.02 -0.46
CA TYR A 198 2.00 18.78 0.92
C TYR A 198 3.23 19.58 1.30
N VAL A 199 3.23 20.13 2.53
CA VAL A 199 4.37 20.82 3.11
C VAL A 199 4.75 20.25 4.48
N SER A 200 6.01 20.45 4.90
CA SER A 200 6.49 20.02 6.22
C SER A 200 5.99 20.90 7.37
N ASN A 201 5.74 22.19 7.09
CA ASN A 201 5.31 23.17 8.09
C ASN A 201 3.89 22.89 8.58
N LYS A 202 3.74 22.57 9.88
CA LYS A 202 2.45 22.30 10.55
C LYS A 202 1.55 23.53 10.72
N ARG A 203 2.01 24.72 10.31
CA ARG A 203 1.35 26.01 10.52
C ARG A 203 1.29 26.86 9.24
N GLU A 204 1.52 26.24 8.08
CA GLU A 204 1.43 26.94 6.81
C GLU A 204 -0.01 27.44 6.60
N SER A 205 -0.15 28.69 6.15
CA SER A 205 -1.48 29.29 5.98
C SER A 205 -2.01 28.98 4.58
N PRO A 206 -3.23 28.41 4.45
CA PRO A 206 -3.81 28.13 3.15
C PRO A 206 -4.09 29.42 2.35
N SER A 207 -4.44 30.53 3.01
CA SER A 207 -4.84 31.77 2.32
C SER A 207 -3.71 32.50 1.60
N SER A 208 -2.45 32.23 2.00
CA SER A 208 -1.26 32.77 1.34
C SER A 208 -0.51 31.75 0.50
N ASN A 209 -0.98 30.50 0.47
CA ASN A 209 -0.35 29.41 -0.27
C ASN A 209 -1.07 29.18 -1.60
N ILE A 210 -0.31 28.88 -2.66
CA ILE A 210 -0.87 28.65 -4.01
C ILE A 210 -1.92 27.53 -4.06
N TRP A 211 -1.81 26.55 -3.15
CA TRP A 211 -2.73 25.42 -3.08
C TRP A 211 -4.07 25.74 -2.41
N GLY A 212 -4.17 26.84 -1.65
CA GLY A 212 -5.42 27.27 -1.02
C GLY A 212 -6.03 26.18 -0.14
N GLU A 213 -7.30 25.85 -0.40
CA GLU A 213 -8.05 24.79 0.30
C GLU A 213 -7.50 23.36 0.09
N TYR A 214 -6.65 23.18 -0.93
CA TYR A 214 -6.02 21.91 -1.22
C TYR A 214 -4.64 21.73 -0.58
N LEU A 215 -4.12 22.76 0.12
CA LEU A 215 -2.91 22.63 0.92
C LEU A 215 -3.06 21.52 1.97
N ARG A 216 -2.02 20.70 2.11
CA ARG A 216 -1.89 19.66 3.14
C ARG A 216 -0.57 19.82 3.88
N LEU A 217 -0.54 19.43 5.15
CA LEU A 217 0.57 19.74 6.05
C LEU A 217 1.27 18.48 6.55
N ASN A 218 2.28 18.73 7.39
CA ASN A 218 2.88 17.76 8.28
C ASN A 218 3.76 16.70 7.61
N ASN A 219 4.36 16.92 6.44
CA ASN A 219 5.43 16.02 5.96
C ASN A 219 6.67 16.12 6.87
N SER A 220 6.68 15.36 7.96
CA SER A 220 7.68 15.44 9.02
C SER A 220 7.92 14.09 9.67
N LYS A 221 9.05 13.96 10.37
CA LYS A 221 9.44 12.70 11.01
C LYS A 221 8.39 12.26 12.04
N PHE A 222 7.93 11.03 11.92
CA PHE A 222 7.14 10.34 12.94
C PHE A 222 8.09 9.69 13.95
N SER A 223 7.86 9.92 15.25
CA SER A 223 8.80 9.45 16.27
C SER A 223 8.73 7.96 16.54
N GLY A 224 7.52 7.38 16.60
CA GLY A 224 7.32 5.99 17.06
C GLY A 224 7.91 5.71 18.44
N ASP A 225 7.96 6.70 19.33
CA ASP A 225 8.54 6.57 20.67
C ASP A 225 7.47 6.06 21.64
N THR A 226 7.36 4.75 21.74
CA THR A 226 6.39 4.07 22.61
C THR A 226 6.71 4.22 24.10
N ARG A 227 7.89 4.71 24.49
CA ARG A 227 8.16 5.07 25.90
C ARG A 227 7.44 6.37 26.26
N LYS A 228 7.38 7.31 25.32
CA LYS A 228 6.69 8.59 25.50
C LYS A 228 5.18 8.47 25.25
N TYR A 229 4.79 7.65 24.28
CA TYR A 229 3.42 7.41 23.82
C TYR A 229 3.10 5.91 23.87
N PRO A 230 2.86 5.34 25.06
CA PRO A 230 2.75 3.89 25.24
C PRO A 230 1.49 3.26 24.62
N TYR A 231 0.54 4.07 24.18
CA TYR A 231 -0.64 3.64 23.44
C TYR A 231 -0.39 3.51 21.93
N GLU A 232 0.75 3.96 21.40
CA GLU A 232 1.07 3.74 19.99
C GLU A 232 1.61 2.31 19.83
N PRO A 233 1.11 1.51 18.86
CA PRO A 233 1.71 0.23 18.55
C PRO A 233 3.10 0.41 17.93
N VAL A 234 3.97 -0.59 18.12
CA VAL A 234 5.29 -0.62 17.50
C VAL A 234 5.12 -0.95 16.02
N LEU A 235 5.48 -0.02 15.13
CA LEU A 235 5.49 -0.25 13.68
C LEU A 235 6.71 -1.07 13.26
N PRO A 236 6.65 -1.82 12.14
CA PRO A 236 7.75 -2.65 11.66
C PRO A 236 9.07 -1.89 11.53
N ASP A 237 10.11 -2.42 12.17
CA ASP A 237 11.49 -1.92 12.13
C ASP A 237 11.65 -0.41 12.41
N ILE A 238 10.76 0.19 13.20
CA ILE A 238 10.80 1.63 13.48
C ILE A 238 11.95 2.02 14.40
N SER A 239 12.74 3.00 13.98
CA SER A 239 13.89 3.53 14.73
C SER A 239 13.57 4.09 16.12
N GLY A 240 12.35 4.61 16.32
CA GLY A 240 11.88 5.04 17.64
C GLY A 240 11.86 3.93 18.70
N CYS A 241 11.79 2.68 18.24
CA CYS A 241 11.79 1.48 19.06
C CYS A 241 13.05 0.60 18.87
N GLY A 242 14.10 1.14 18.25
CA GLY A 242 15.38 0.43 18.05
C GLY A 242 15.52 -0.33 16.74
N GLY A 243 14.62 -0.14 15.77
CA GLY A 243 14.78 -0.61 14.40
C GLY A 243 15.60 0.34 13.52
N ASP A 244 15.68 0.01 12.23
CA ASP A 244 16.54 0.69 11.25
C ASP A 244 15.78 1.65 10.31
N LEU A 245 14.44 1.67 10.34
CA LEU A 245 13.63 2.52 9.46
C LEU A 245 13.22 3.85 10.13
N TYR A 246 13.36 4.93 9.37
CA TYR A 246 12.85 6.25 9.75
C TYR A 246 11.52 6.53 9.07
N TYR A 247 10.48 6.65 9.90
CA TYR A 247 9.13 6.93 9.47
C TYR A 247 8.84 8.43 9.42
N TYR A 248 7.99 8.81 8.48
CA TYR A 248 7.42 10.14 8.31
C TYR A 248 5.90 10.05 8.41
N GLU A 249 5.28 11.14 8.79
CA GLU A 249 3.82 11.30 8.82
C GLU A 249 3.40 12.38 7.83
N ILE A 250 2.12 12.37 7.44
CA ILE A 250 1.42 13.45 6.73
C ILE A 250 -0.04 13.54 7.17
N ASP A 251 -0.65 14.73 7.03
CA ASP A 251 -2.08 14.94 7.26
C ASP A 251 -2.90 14.61 6.00
N ILE A 252 -3.87 13.69 6.08
CA ILE A 252 -4.80 13.43 4.96
C ILE A 252 -5.90 14.49 4.85
N GLY A 253 -6.37 14.98 5.99
CA GLY A 253 -7.40 16.00 6.06
C GLY A 253 -8.80 15.48 5.77
N THR A 254 -9.33 14.70 6.71
CA THR A 254 -10.69 14.16 6.72
C THR A 254 -11.67 15.17 7.33
N THR A 255 -12.99 15.01 7.13
CA THR A 255 -14.03 15.88 7.73
C THR A 255 -14.24 15.68 9.24
N GLY A 256 -13.25 15.18 9.95
CA GLY A 256 -13.39 14.78 11.34
C GLY A 256 -12.89 13.40 11.64
N THR A 257 -12.90 13.08 12.93
CA THR A 257 -12.74 11.71 13.44
C THR A 257 -13.76 11.49 14.54
N ASP A 258 -14.79 10.68 14.33
CA ASP A 258 -15.79 10.38 15.38
C ASP A 258 -15.24 9.44 16.47
N CYS A 259 -14.07 8.87 16.21
CA CYS A 259 -13.39 7.90 17.04
C CYS A 259 -12.44 8.53 18.07
N ASP A 260 -12.05 9.81 17.92
CA ASP A 260 -11.35 10.56 18.97
C ASP A 260 -12.18 11.77 19.42
N PRO A 261 -12.79 11.75 20.61
CA PRO A 261 -13.63 12.84 21.10
C PRO A 261 -12.86 14.16 21.34
N LYS A 262 -11.53 14.17 21.21
CA LYS A 262 -10.72 15.40 21.28
C LYS A 262 -10.74 16.21 19.99
N TYR A 263 -11.16 15.63 18.88
CA TYR A 263 -11.16 16.27 17.56
C TYR A 263 -12.58 16.43 17.05
N ASP A 264 -12.95 17.68 16.80
CA ASP A 264 -14.25 17.97 16.21
C ASP A 264 -14.31 17.48 14.76
N ALA A 265 -15.50 17.03 14.35
CA ALA A 265 -15.75 16.67 12.96
C ALA A 265 -15.97 17.90 12.08
N VAL A 266 -14.86 18.51 11.64
CA VAL A 266 -14.84 19.72 10.84
C VAL A 266 -14.04 19.53 9.55
N LEU A 267 -14.36 20.35 8.54
CA LEU A 267 -13.59 20.40 7.30
C LEU A 267 -12.12 20.76 7.58
N TYR A 268 -11.19 19.90 7.14
CA TYR A 268 -9.76 20.07 7.39
C TYR A 268 -9.22 21.40 6.89
N ASN A 269 -9.53 21.81 5.66
CA ASN A 269 -9.04 23.05 5.08
C ASN A 269 -10.16 23.71 4.28
N ASN A 270 -10.43 24.98 4.57
CA ASN A 270 -11.46 25.77 3.88
C ASN A 270 -10.88 26.93 3.06
N GLY A 271 -9.57 26.92 2.79
CA GLY A 271 -8.85 27.99 2.10
C GLY A 271 -8.42 29.16 2.99
N TYR A 272 -8.99 29.30 4.18
CA TYR A 272 -8.65 30.37 5.13
C TYR A 272 -7.92 29.84 6.38
N ARG A 273 -8.33 28.67 6.86
CA ARG A 273 -7.73 28.00 8.03
C ARG A 273 -7.67 26.50 7.82
N ILE A 274 -6.74 25.87 8.55
CA ILE A 274 -6.59 24.42 8.62
C ILE A 274 -6.93 23.96 10.03
N GLU A 275 -7.91 23.07 10.14
CA GLU A 275 -8.33 22.37 11.36
C GLU A 275 -7.80 20.93 11.29
N ARG A 276 -6.66 20.68 11.95
CA ARG A 276 -5.99 19.37 11.87
C ARG A 276 -6.73 18.33 12.70
N GLY A 277 -7.21 17.26 12.05
CA GLY A 277 -7.86 16.11 12.70
C GLY A 277 -6.87 15.05 13.20
N ALA A 278 -7.39 13.87 13.52
CA ALA A 278 -6.59 12.74 14.00
C ALA A 278 -6.02 11.83 12.88
N ALA A 279 -6.50 11.99 11.64
CA ALA A 279 -6.10 11.14 10.52
C ALA A 279 -4.69 11.44 9.98
N ARG A 280 -3.89 10.39 9.75
CA ARG A 280 -2.52 10.46 9.21
C ARG A 280 -2.20 9.25 8.36
N ILE A 281 -1.40 9.47 7.31
CA ILE A 281 -0.54 8.42 6.78
C ILE A 281 0.80 8.48 7.51
N VAL A 282 1.34 7.33 7.86
CA VAL A 282 2.67 7.13 8.45
C VAL A 282 3.42 6.12 7.60
N TYR A 283 4.58 6.50 7.05
CA TYR A 283 5.30 5.69 6.06
C TYR A 283 6.80 5.66 6.31
N ALA A 284 7.44 4.53 6.03
CA ALA A 284 8.89 4.41 6.06
C ALA A 284 9.48 5.21 4.90
N ARG A 285 10.45 6.09 5.18
CA ARG A 285 11.04 6.98 4.17
C ARG A 285 12.53 6.77 3.97
N TYR A 286 13.26 6.56 5.06
CA TYR A 286 14.71 6.40 5.02
C TYR A 286 15.18 5.16 5.79
N ASP A 287 16.28 4.56 5.32
CA ASP A 287 17.01 3.48 6.01
C ASP A 287 17.91 4.02 7.15
N ALA A 288 18.61 3.13 7.84
CA ALA A 288 19.52 3.47 8.94
C ALA A 288 20.68 4.38 8.53
N ASN A 289 21.03 4.42 7.24
CA ASN A 289 22.09 5.27 6.68
C ASN A 289 21.56 6.64 6.26
N GLY A 290 20.24 6.86 6.31
CA GLY A 290 19.58 8.08 5.83
C GLY A 290 19.36 8.09 4.31
N ASN A 291 19.51 6.96 3.63
CA ASN A 291 19.17 6.84 2.22
C ASN A 291 17.66 6.70 2.06
N GLN A 292 17.09 7.34 1.04
CA GLN A 292 15.68 7.17 0.73
C GLN A 292 15.44 5.72 0.30
N ILE A 293 14.40 5.09 0.84
CA ILE A 293 13.94 3.78 0.38
C ILE A 293 13.41 3.97 -1.03
N ILE A 294 14.01 3.33 -2.03
CA ILE A 294 13.62 3.49 -3.44
C ILE A 294 12.61 2.42 -3.86
N ASP A 295 12.82 1.16 -3.45
CA ASP A 295 11.90 0.06 -3.76
C ASP A 295 10.57 0.23 -2.99
N PRO A 296 9.43 0.38 -3.69
CA PRO A 296 8.10 0.42 -3.06
C PRO A 296 7.79 -0.81 -2.20
N ASN A 297 8.34 -1.98 -2.52
CA ASN A 297 8.11 -3.22 -1.75
C ASN A 297 8.83 -3.23 -0.40
N GLU A 298 9.87 -2.41 -0.23
CA GLU A 298 10.56 -2.22 1.06
C GLU A 298 9.89 -1.12 1.92
N ARG A 299 8.88 -0.43 1.39
CA ARG A 299 8.26 0.73 2.04
C ARG A 299 7.00 0.36 2.81
N TYR A 300 7.04 0.36 4.13
CA TYR A 300 5.81 0.28 4.92
C TYR A 300 5.01 1.60 4.82
N LEU A 301 3.69 1.48 4.66
CA LEU A 301 2.76 2.61 4.68
C LEU A 301 1.53 2.23 5.50
N PHE A 302 1.23 3.05 6.50
CA PHE A 302 0.13 2.86 7.43
C PHE A 302 -0.80 4.05 7.42
N TYR A 303 -2.08 3.79 7.67
CA TYR A 303 -3.09 4.79 7.92
C TYR A 303 -3.62 4.68 9.35
N THR A 304 -3.80 5.82 10.00
CA THR A 304 -4.52 5.93 11.27
C THR A 304 -5.57 7.02 11.14
N TYR A 305 -6.74 6.81 11.75
CA TYR A 305 -7.77 7.82 11.87
C TYR A 305 -8.22 8.05 13.32
N ASN A 306 -7.58 7.40 14.29
CA ASN A 306 -7.84 7.55 15.73
C ASN A 306 -6.60 8.05 16.48
N HIS A 307 -5.83 8.92 15.85
CA HIS A 307 -4.69 9.63 16.43
C HIS A 307 -3.59 8.68 16.93
N TYR A 308 -3.11 7.83 16.02
CA TYR A 308 -2.01 6.88 16.22
C TYR A 308 -2.29 5.76 17.23
N ASN A 309 -3.54 5.62 17.68
CA ASN A 309 -3.90 4.52 18.59
C ASN A 309 -3.93 3.20 17.84
N ASP A 310 -4.54 3.18 16.65
CA ASP A 310 -4.54 2.04 15.75
C ASP A 310 -4.07 2.43 14.36
N PHE A 311 -3.61 1.43 13.62
CA PHE A 311 -3.15 1.54 12.25
C PHE A 311 -3.66 0.39 11.39
N GLN A 312 -3.77 0.65 10.08
CA GLN A 312 -3.92 -0.36 9.02
C GLN A 312 -2.80 -0.17 8.00
N GLU A 313 -2.24 -1.25 7.47
CA GLU A 313 -1.25 -1.18 6.38
C GLU A 313 -1.95 -1.02 5.02
N TYR A 314 -1.37 -0.21 4.14
CA TYR A 314 -1.77 -0.15 2.73
C TYR A 314 -1.17 -1.32 1.93
N LEU A 315 -2.01 -2.02 1.19
CA LEU A 315 -1.69 -3.31 0.56
C LEU A 315 -1.30 -3.18 -0.92
N ASN A 316 -1.07 -1.97 -1.44
CA ASN A 316 -0.66 -1.71 -2.83
C ASN A 316 -1.70 -2.15 -3.88
N TYR A 317 -2.97 -1.86 -3.61
CA TYR A 317 -4.08 -1.89 -4.58
C TYR A 317 -5.24 -1.04 -4.06
N TYR A 318 -6.17 -0.66 -4.94
CA TYR A 318 -7.30 0.19 -4.60
C TYR A 318 -8.20 -0.48 -3.54
N GLY A 319 -8.41 0.23 -2.43
CA GLY A 319 -9.14 -0.28 -1.27
C GLY A 319 -8.43 -1.42 -0.53
N GLY A 320 -7.16 -1.67 -0.84
CA GLY A 320 -6.31 -2.62 -0.16
C GLY A 320 -5.82 -2.09 1.17
N TRP A 321 -6.59 -2.31 2.22
CA TRP A 321 -6.22 -2.00 3.60
C TRP A 321 -6.23 -3.26 4.46
N GLY A 322 -5.14 -3.45 5.20
CA GLY A 322 -4.95 -4.57 6.11
C GLY A 322 -5.88 -4.52 7.33
N GLU A 323 -5.71 -5.51 8.20
CA GLU A 323 -6.43 -5.52 9.47
C GLU A 323 -5.96 -4.38 10.37
N MET A 324 -6.92 -3.75 11.07
CA MET A 324 -6.61 -2.73 12.06
C MET A 324 -5.88 -3.37 13.24
N PHE A 325 -4.84 -2.71 13.74
CA PHE A 325 -4.11 -3.13 14.93
C PHE A 325 -3.72 -1.94 15.78
N GLY A 326 -3.63 -2.13 17.09
CA GLY A 326 -3.22 -1.08 18.02
C GLY A 326 -4.00 -1.09 19.33
N ASN A 327 -4.02 0.07 19.97
CA ASN A 327 -4.49 0.27 21.33
C ASN A 327 -6.00 0.16 21.49
N ILE A 328 -6.80 0.79 20.63
CA ILE A 328 -8.27 0.66 20.70
C ILE A 328 -8.67 -0.76 20.30
N THR A 329 -8.05 -1.31 19.26
CA THR A 329 -8.25 -2.71 18.83
C THR A 329 -7.96 -3.70 19.98
N GLY A 330 -6.93 -3.44 20.80
CA GLY A 330 -6.64 -4.23 22.00
C GLY A 330 -7.51 -3.90 23.22
N GLY A 331 -8.47 -2.98 23.11
CA GLY A 331 -9.39 -2.62 24.20
C GLY A 331 -8.83 -1.59 25.19
N GLY A 332 -7.74 -0.91 24.86
CA GLY A 332 -7.21 0.21 25.63
C GLY A 332 -8.01 1.51 25.43
N GLN A 333 -7.79 2.49 26.30
CA GLN A 333 -8.41 3.81 26.20
C GLN A 333 -7.62 4.74 25.29
N ILE A 334 -8.34 5.60 24.56
CA ILE A 334 -7.75 6.49 23.57
C ILE A 334 -6.69 7.43 24.14
N SER A 335 -5.49 7.37 23.57
CA SER A 335 -4.30 8.14 23.97
C SER A 335 -3.98 8.07 25.47
N SER A 336 -4.37 6.99 26.16
CA SER A 336 -4.15 6.85 27.59
C SER A 336 -2.73 6.41 27.89
N LYS A 337 -2.08 7.06 28.88
CA LYS A 337 -0.74 6.65 29.35
C LYS A 337 -0.78 5.61 30.45
N TYR A 338 -1.97 5.22 30.91
CA TYR A 338 -2.16 4.37 32.09
C TYR A 338 -3.06 3.16 31.81
N ASP A 339 -3.92 3.27 30.79
CA ASP A 339 -4.87 2.23 30.40
C ASP A 339 -4.75 2.03 28.88
N TYR A 340 -3.68 1.35 28.48
CA TYR A 340 -3.34 1.07 27.09
C TYR A 340 -3.06 -0.41 26.90
N ASN A 341 -3.39 -0.92 25.71
CA ASN A 341 -3.15 -2.30 25.32
C ASN A 341 -2.91 -2.41 23.80
N PRO A 342 -1.84 -1.82 23.24
CA PRO A 342 -1.57 -1.90 21.82
C PRO A 342 -1.31 -3.34 21.38
N THR A 343 -2.11 -3.84 20.44
CA THR A 343 -1.82 -5.10 19.75
C THR A 343 -0.62 -4.93 18.81
N PRO A 344 0.15 -6.01 18.55
CA PRO A 344 1.24 -5.95 17.60
C PRO A 344 0.74 -5.74 16.17
N TYR A 345 1.64 -5.29 15.29
CA TYR A 345 1.43 -5.26 13.84
C TYR A 345 0.91 -6.60 13.30
N VAL A 346 -0.12 -6.54 12.45
CA VAL A 346 -0.69 -7.70 11.76
C VAL A 346 0.06 -7.90 10.45
N GLU A 347 0.87 -8.96 10.40
CA GLU A 347 1.72 -9.26 9.25
C GLU A 347 0.92 -9.56 7.97
N VAL A 348 1.43 -9.05 6.86
CA VAL A 348 0.94 -9.33 5.49
C VAL A 348 1.91 -10.24 4.73
N VAL A 349 1.43 -10.84 3.64
CA VAL A 349 2.27 -11.61 2.70
C VAL A 349 2.57 -10.74 1.49
N LEU A 350 3.85 -10.53 1.19
CA LEU A 350 4.27 -9.85 -0.03
C LEU A 350 4.22 -10.84 -1.19
N ALA A 351 3.19 -10.75 -2.04
CA ALA A 351 2.94 -11.64 -3.16
C ALA A 351 2.19 -10.92 -4.28
N PRO A 352 2.25 -11.38 -5.55
CA PRO A 352 1.40 -10.83 -6.61
C PRO A 352 -0.07 -11.12 -6.31
N LEU A 353 -0.97 -10.21 -6.70
CA LEU A 353 -2.41 -10.44 -6.57
C LEU A 353 -2.87 -11.64 -7.43
N PRO A 354 -3.86 -12.43 -6.97
CA PRO A 354 -4.44 -13.49 -7.79
C PRO A 354 -5.06 -12.92 -9.06
N GLY A 355 -4.71 -13.49 -10.22
CA GLY A 355 -5.23 -13.02 -11.52
C GLY A 355 -4.48 -11.84 -12.12
N LEU A 356 -3.58 -11.20 -11.37
CA LEU A 356 -2.72 -10.15 -11.90
C LEU A 356 -1.67 -10.73 -12.84
N ALA A 357 -1.92 -10.53 -14.12
CA ALA A 357 -0.95 -10.53 -15.19
C ALA A 357 0.26 -9.65 -14.85
N VAL A 358 1.49 -10.15 -14.97
CA VAL A 358 2.66 -9.25 -14.91
C VAL A 358 2.59 -8.34 -16.15
N ALA A 359 2.35 -7.05 -15.92
CA ALA A 359 2.38 -6.05 -16.96
C ALA A 359 3.80 -5.96 -17.55
N SER A 360 3.94 -6.22 -18.85
CA SER A 360 5.16 -5.93 -19.58
C SER A 360 4.97 -4.58 -20.26
N VAL A 361 5.71 -3.56 -19.82
CA VAL A 361 5.73 -2.27 -20.51
C VAL A 361 6.65 -2.38 -21.72
N LYS A 362 6.09 -2.26 -22.91
CA LYS A 362 6.83 -2.10 -24.16
C LYS A 362 6.30 -0.86 -24.88
N ASN A 363 7.21 0.03 -25.29
CA ASN A 363 6.92 1.20 -26.14
C ASN A 363 5.74 2.05 -25.64
N ASP A 364 5.77 2.46 -24.37
CA ASP A 364 4.75 3.34 -23.77
C ASP A 364 3.30 2.79 -23.81
N THR A 365 3.17 1.47 -24.00
CA THR A 365 1.91 0.72 -23.89
C THR A 365 2.04 -0.38 -22.85
N VAL A 366 1.06 -0.48 -21.95
CA VAL A 366 0.95 -1.55 -20.96
C VAL A 366 0.34 -2.78 -21.64
N GLU A 367 1.16 -3.80 -21.94
CA GLU A 367 0.64 -5.11 -22.33
C GLU A 367 0.38 -5.94 -21.05
N ILE A 368 -0.90 -6.16 -20.75
CA ILE A 368 -1.36 -7.04 -19.66
C ILE A 368 -1.23 -8.49 -20.13
N ILE A 369 -0.23 -9.22 -19.64
CA ILE A 369 -0.03 -10.65 -19.97
C ILE A 369 -0.65 -11.53 -18.87
N TYR A 370 -1.88 -12.01 -19.09
CA TYR A 370 -2.57 -12.92 -18.17
C TYR A 370 -1.80 -14.22 -17.96
N PHE A 371 -1.34 -14.46 -16.72
CA PHE A 371 -0.98 -15.80 -16.29
C PHE A 371 -2.24 -16.51 -15.79
N PHE A 372 -2.87 -17.30 -16.67
CA PHE A 372 -3.84 -18.30 -16.20
C PHE A 372 -3.10 -19.29 -15.30
N CYS A 373 -3.40 -19.28 -14.01
CA CYS A 373 -3.04 -20.39 -13.13
C CYS A 373 -3.83 -21.64 -13.58
N PRO A 374 -3.19 -22.71 -14.08
CA PRO A 374 -3.91 -23.91 -14.46
C PRO A 374 -4.15 -24.76 -13.22
N VAL A 375 -4.97 -24.27 -12.29
CA VAL A 375 -5.48 -25.07 -11.17
C VAL A 375 -6.94 -24.71 -10.93
N ILE A 376 -7.82 -25.27 -11.75
CA ILE A 376 -9.05 -25.99 -11.35
C ILE A 376 -9.47 -26.75 -12.62
N ASP A 377 -8.91 -27.95 -12.78
CA ASP A 377 -9.36 -28.90 -13.79
C ASP A 377 -9.83 -30.17 -13.07
N LYS A 378 -10.91 -30.05 -12.30
CA LYS A 378 -11.70 -31.18 -11.78
C LYS A 378 -13.16 -30.81 -11.58
N PHE A 379 -13.85 -30.44 -12.65
CA PHE A 379 -15.26 -30.80 -12.78
C PHE A 379 -15.40 -31.80 -13.93
N LYS A 380 -15.32 -33.08 -13.57
CA LYS A 380 -15.81 -34.17 -14.39
C LYS A 380 -17.31 -33.96 -14.60
N TYR A 381 -17.71 -33.54 -15.79
CA TYR A 381 -19.03 -33.86 -16.29
C TYR A 381 -19.08 -35.38 -16.51
N ALA A 382 -19.78 -36.09 -15.61
CA ALA A 382 -20.28 -37.42 -15.91
C ALA A 382 -21.55 -37.28 -16.74
N ALA A 383 -21.66 -38.14 -17.75
CA ALA A 383 -22.70 -38.22 -18.76
C ALA A 383 -24.12 -38.42 -18.21
#